data_AF-A0A326QM90-F1
#
_entry.id   AF-A0A326QM90-F1
#
_cell.length_a   1.000
_cell.length_b   1.000
_cell.length_c   1.000
_cell.angle_alpha   90.00
_cell.angle_beta   90.00
_cell.angle_gamma   90.00
#
_symmetry.space_group_name_H-M   'P 1'
#
loop_
_entity.id
_entity.type
_entity.pdbx_description
1 polymer ?
#
loop_
_entity_poly.entity_id
_entity_poly.type
_entity_poly.pdbx_seq_one_letter_code
_entity_poly.pdbx_strand_id
1 'polypeptide(L)'
;MKTSFTFPVFAWLQRFTAHGTLWVMSFALFALGTLCSPSVAMAVDSSGNWNLEDGSGHRLGAVLYERSNIDPSAGLRLKLTAESDGLKLDHARPLMLSDGRGQDWSLANRSGELMASNDGAIPVASSQYDASCLNPTPSDGVPMEMTVVSSAGDLSFALSPGQVQTLHSLTDACVN
;
A
#
# COMPACT_ATOMS: atom_id res chain seq x y z
N MET A 1 -9.80 -0.95 93.75
CA MET A 1 -8.49 -0.27 93.78
C MET A 1 -8.00 -0.10 92.35
N LYS A 2 -7.63 1.14 91.96
CA LYS A 2 -6.72 1.55 90.86
C LYS A 2 -7.04 1.07 89.43
N THR A 3 -7.63 1.93 88.59
CA THR A 3 -7.02 2.94 87.67
C THR A 3 -6.51 2.38 86.33
N SER A 4 -7.31 2.66 85.30
CA SER A 4 -6.99 3.45 84.10
C SER A 4 -5.87 3.09 83.10
N PHE A 5 -6.23 3.41 81.84
CA PHE A 5 -5.44 3.86 80.67
C PHE A 5 -4.81 2.85 79.69
N THR A 6 -5.57 2.64 78.60
CA THR A 6 -5.30 2.95 77.17
C THR A 6 -3.87 2.99 76.62
N PHE A 7 -3.71 2.32 75.46
CA PHE A 7 -3.16 2.76 74.15
C PHE A 7 -2.30 1.67 73.48
N PRO A 8 -2.19 1.68 72.13
CA PRO A 8 -2.33 0.45 71.36
C PRO A 8 -1.22 0.26 70.31
N VAL A 9 -1.39 -0.79 69.49
CA VAL A 9 -1.06 -0.82 68.05
C VAL A 9 0.41 -1.04 67.61
N PHE A 10 0.54 -1.97 66.64
CA PHE A 10 1.64 -2.23 65.67
C PHE A 10 2.97 -2.78 66.25
N ALA A 11 3.72 -3.70 65.62
CA ALA A 11 3.69 -4.41 64.35
C ALA A 11 4.73 -5.57 64.40
N TRP A 12 4.82 -6.35 63.30
CA TRP A 12 5.95 -7.22 62.87
C TRP A 12 6.04 -8.62 63.52
N LEU A 13 6.30 -9.75 62.85
CA LEU A 13 6.95 -10.14 61.57
C LEU A 13 6.00 -11.04 60.72
N GLN A 14 5.85 -10.84 59.42
CA GLN A 14 6.63 -11.39 58.28
C GLN A 14 6.71 -12.93 58.10
N ARG A 15 6.12 -13.35 56.96
CA ARG A 15 6.57 -14.34 55.94
C ARG A 15 6.60 -15.83 56.32
N PHE A 16 5.89 -16.67 55.55
CA PHE A 16 6.38 -17.44 54.38
C PHE A 16 5.20 -18.26 53.79
N THR A 17 4.74 -17.91 52.59
CA THR A 17 4.74 -18.73 51.35
C THR A 17 4.22 -20.17 51.49
N ALA A 18 3.14 -20.50 50.78
CA ALA A 18 3.18 -21.23 49.50
C ALA A 18 1.85 -21.92 49.17
N HIS A 19 1.53 -21.90 47.87
CA HIS A 19 0.75 -22.90 47.11
C HIS A 19 -0.66 -23.30 47.57
N GLY A 20 -1.65 -22.91 46.77
CA GLY A 20 -2.98 -23.53 46.81
C GLY A 20 -4.01 -22.80 45.96
N THR A 21 -3.85 -22.90 44.63
CA THR A 21 -4.92 -23.13 43.63
C THR A 21 -6.28 -22.47 43.93
N LEU A 22 -6.56 -21.32 43.31
CA LEU A 22 -7.48 -21.24 42.14
C LEU A 22 -8.88 -21.76 42.47
N TRP A 23 -9.85 -20.86 42.50
CA TRP A 23 -11.10 -20.88 41.74
C TRP A 23 -11.92 -19.70 42.28
N VAL A 24 -12.72 -19.10 41.41
CA VAL A 24 -13.70 -18.03 41.69
C VAL A 24 -13.13 -16.60 41.57
N MET A 25 -13.73 -15.87 40.60
CA MET A 25 -13.54 -14.46 40.24
C MET A 25 -12.42 -14.13 39.24
N SER A 26 -12.42 -14.79 38.08
CA SER A 26 -11.78 -14.26 36.87
C SER A 26 -12.69 -14.47 35.66
N PHE A 27 -13.86 -13.83 35.64
CA PHE A 27 -14.72 -13.80 34.45
C PHE A 27 -15.39 -12.44 34.16
N ALA A 28 -15.16 -11.41 34.97
CA ALA A 28 -15.89 -10.14 34.85
C ALA A 28 -15.11 -8.97 34.21
N LEU A 29 -13.89 -9.19 33.71
CA LEU A 29 -13.01 -8.11 33.22
C LEU A 29 -12.31 -8.43 31.90
N PHE A 30 -12.90 -9.29 31.07
CA PHE A 30 -12.38 -9.64 29.73
C PHE A 30 -13.40 -9.45 28.59
N ALA A 31 -14.51 -8.75 28.86
CA ALA A 31 -15.63 -8.61 27.90
C ALA A 31 -15.83 -7.19 27.33
N LEU A 32 -14.99 -6.20 27.67
CA LEU A 32 -15.14 -4.81 27.21
C LEU A 32 -13.91 -4.25 26.44
N GLY A 33 -12.99 -5.11 25.98
CA GLY A 33 -11.80 -4.69 25.24
C GLY A 33 -11.90 -4.71 23.71
N THR A 34 -12.99 -5.25 23.15
CA THR A 34 -13.07 -5.62 21.72
C THR A 34 -13.88 -4.65 20.85
N LEU A 35 -13.87 -3.36 21.19
CA LEU A 35 -14.60 -2.32 20.44
C LEU A 35 -13.67 -1.19 19.99
N CYS A 36 -12.52 -1.53 19.40
CA CYS A 36 -11.74 -0.59 18.61
C CYS A 36 -10.68 -1.35 17.80
N SER A 37 -11.13 -2.24 16.91
CA SER A 37 -10.33 -2.47 15.71
C SER A 37 -10.51 -1.21 14.87
N PRO A 38 -9.48 -0.37 14.64
CA PRO A 38 -9.56 0.55 13.53
C PRO A 38 -9.66 -0.32 12.29
N SER A 39 -10.88 -0.52 11.79
CA SER A 39 -11.05 -0.86 10.39
C SER A 39 -10.38 0.30 9.66
N VAL A 40 -9.14 0.07 9.21
CA VAL A 40 -8.55 0.88 8.16
C VAL A 40 -9.46 0.65 6.96
N ALA A 41 -10.50 1.48 6.87
CA ALA A 41 -11.28 1.65 5.67
C ALA A 41 -10.28 2.21 4.67
N MET A 42 -9.63 1.30 3.93
CA MET A 42 -8.84 1.69 2.78
C MET A 42 -9.82 2.37 1.84
N ALA A 43 -9.74 3.70 1.78
CA ALA A 43 -10.51 4.48 0.83
C ALA A 43 -10.23 3.89 -0.55
N VAL A 44 -11.30 3.56 -1.26
CA VAL A 44 -11.22 3.10 -2.65
C VAL A 44 -10.73 4.28 -3.47
N ASP A 45 -9.44 4.33 -3.75
CA ASP A 45 -8.84 5.36 -4.59
C ASP A 45 -9.07 5.01 -6.07
N SER A 46 -10.24 5.40 -6.57
CA SER A 46 -10.64 5.22 -7.97
C SER A 46 -10.24 6.40 -8.86
N SER A 47 -9.46 7.36 -8.34
CA SER A 47 -9.19 8.61 -9.06
C SER A 47 -8.19 8.46 -10.20
N GLY A 48 -7.47 7.33 -10.23
CA GLY A 48 -6.32 7.13 -11.11
C GLY A 48 -5.08 7.92 -10.69
N ASN A 49 -5.11 8.67 -9.58
CA ASN A 49 -3.95 9.34 -9.01
C ASN A 49 -3.60 8.69 -7.68
N TRP A 50 -2.51 7.94 -7.66
CA TRP A 50 -2.14 7.04 -6.59
C TRP A 50 -0.81 7.44 -5.96
N ASN A 51 -0.71 7.25 -4.65
CA ASN A 51 0.58 7.24 -3.97
C ASN A 51 0.97 5.79 -3.66
N LEU A 52 2.12 5.37 -4.18
CA LEU A 52 2.66 4.03 -4.03
C LEU A 52 3.85 4.09 -3.07
N GLU A 53 3.83 3.26 -2.04
CA GLU A 53 4.95 3.08 -1.12
C GLU A 53 5.37 1.62 -1.12
N ASP A 54 6.67 1.37 -1.24
CA ASP A 54 7.20 0.05 -0.99
C ASP A 54 7.50 -0.14 0.50
N GLY A 55 7.54 -1.38 0.98
CA GLY A 55 7.84 -1.66 2.39
C GLY A 55 9.24 -1.24 2.85
N SER A 56 10.08 -0.71 1.94
CA SER A 56 11.42 -0.18 2.22
C SER A 56 11.49 1.36 2.27
N GLY A 57 10.35 2.04 2.05
CA GLY A 57 10.22 3.49 2.16
C GLY A 57 10.44 4.26 0.85
N HIS A 58 10.57 3.58 -0.29
CA HIS A 58 10.54 4.27 -1.60
C HIS A 58 9.10 4.63 -1.95
N ARG A 59 8.92 5.82 -2.52
CA ARG A 59 7.61 6.36 -2.88
C ARG A 59 7.55 6.79 -4.33
N LEU A 60 6.45 6.43 -4.99
CA LEU A 60 6.11 6.87 -6.34
C LEU A 60 4.70 7.47 -6.36
N GLY A 61 4.56 8.62 -6.97
CA GLY A 61 3.27 9.10 -7.45
C GLY A 61 2.94 8.43 -8.79
N ALA A 62 1.73 7.92 -8.95
CA ALA A 62 1.27 7.29 -10.19
C ALA A 62 -0.01 7.96 -10.69
N VAL A 63 -0.07 8.32 -11.96
CA VAL A 63 -1.23 8.97 -12.58
C VAL A 63 -1.64 8.23 -13.84
N LEU A 64 -2.88 7.75 -13.86
CA LEU A 64 -3.57 7.24 -15.03
C LEU A 64 -4.32 8.36 -15.73
N TYR A 65 -4.16 8.44 -17.05
CA TYR A 65 -4.91 9.40 -17.86
C TYR A 65 -5.03 8.92 -19.30
N GLU A 66 -6.07 9.37 -19.98
CA GLU A 66 -6.26 9.14 -21.40
C GLU A 66 -5.54 10.22 -22.21
N ARG A 67 -4.76 9.80 -23.20
CA ARG A 67 -4.17 10.73 -24.17
C ARG A 67 -5.19 11.00 -25.27
N SER A 68 -5.53 12.28 -25.48
CA SER A 68 -6.55 12.71 -26.45
C SER A 68 -6.39 12.10 -27.84
N ASN A 69 -7.54 11.77 -28.45
CA ASN A 69 -7.69 11.13 -29.76
C ASN A 69 -7.22 11.91 -31.00
N ILE A 70 -6.73 13.14 -30.83
CA ILE A 70 -6.16 13.95 -31.92
C ILE A 70 -4.76 13.43 -32.30
N ASP A 71 -4.12 12.67 -31.41
CA ASP A 71 -2.84 12.03 -31.65
C ASP A 71 -3.04 10.56 -32.13
N PRO A 72 -2.34 10.10 -33.18
CA PRO A 72 -2.40 8.70 -33.63
C PRO A 72 -1.96 7.68 -32.56
N SER A 73 -1.37 8.13 -31.44
CA SER A 73 -1.03 7.34 -30.26
C SER A 73 -2.04 7.49 -29.10
N ALA A 74 -3.32 7.72 -29.40
CA ALA A 74 -4.41 7.71 -28.42
C ALA A 74 -4.37 6.44 -27.54
N GLY A 75 -4.76 6.57 -26.27
CA GLY A 75 -4.82 5.44 -25.33
C GLY A 75 -4.52 5.82 -23.89
N LEU A 76 -4.64 4.84 -23.01
CA LEU A 76 -4.42 5.01 -21.58
C LEU A 76 -2.91 5.04 -21.30
N ARG A 77 -2.48 6.01 -20.49
CA ARG A 77 -1.10 6.15 -20.03
C ARG A 77 -1.05 6.08 -18.52
N LEU A 78 -0.03 5.39 -18.03
CA LEU A 78 0.37 5.42 -16.63
C LEU A 78 1.68 6.18 -16.53
N LYS A 79 1.67 7.35 -15.89
CA LYS A 79 2.88 8.10 -15.54
C LYS A 79 3.26 7.82 -14.11
N LEU A 80 4.51 7.41 -13.88
CA LEU A 80 5.13 7.28 -12.58
C LEU A 80 6.09 8.45 -12.34
N THR A 81 6.11 8.95 -11.11
CA THR A 81 7.01 10.03 -10.66
C THR A 81 7.63 9.61 -9.33
N ALA A 82 8.96 9.54 -9.28
CA ALA A 82 9.68 9.29 -8.05
C ALA A 82 9.50 10.46 -7.07
N GLU A 83 9.05 10.16 -5.87
CA GLU A 83 8.94 11.12 -4.76
C GLU A 83 10.16 11.02 -3.81
N SER A 84 10.84 9.87 -3.82
CA SER A 84 12.08 9.67 -3.07
C SER A 84 13.26 10.41 -3.72
N ASP A 85 14.04 11.11 -2.90
CA ASP A 85 15.19 11.88 -3.39
C ASP A 85 16.27 10.97 -4.02
N GLY A 86 16.84 11.43 -5.14
CA GLY A 86 17.85 10.70 -5.89
C GLY A 86 17.38 9.43 -6.62
N LEU A 87 16.12 9.02 -6.48
CA LEU A 87 15.59 7.84 -7.15
C LEU A 87 15.41 8.09 -8.65
N LYS A 88 16.02 7.24 -9.48
CA LYS A 88 15.93 7.30 -10.94
C LYS A 88 15.20 6.08 -11.46
N LEU A 89 14.25 6.29 -12.36
CA LEU A 89 13.48 5.22 -12.99
C LEU A 89 14.20 4.75 -14.26
N ASP A 90 14.23 3.44 -14.50
CA ASP A 90 14.81 2.87 -15.71
C ASP A 90 13.80 2.90 -16.85
N HIS A 91 14.19 3.55 -17.95
CA HIS A 91 13.34 3.70 -19.13
C HIS A 91 13.57 2.60 -20.18
N ALA A 92 14.59 1.75 -20.00
CA ALA A 92 14.89 0.67 -20.94
C ALA A 92 14.02 -0.57 -20.72
N ARG A 93 13.47 -0.73 -19.51
CA ARG A 93 12.67 -1.89 -19.13
C ARG A 93 11.16 -1.57 -19.13
N PRO A 94 10.30 -2.56 -19.46
CA PRO A 94 8.87 -2.40 -19.30
C PRO A 94 8.50 -2.32 -17.81
N LEU A 95 7.30 -1.80 -17.56
CA LEU A 95 6.66 -1.92 -16.26
C LEU A 95 5.97 -3.28 -16.19
N MET A 96 6.17 -4.01 -15.09
CA MET A 96 5.52 -5.29 -14.88
C MET A 96 4.37 -5.15 -13.89
N LEU A 97 3.24 -5.78 -14.20
CA LEU A 97 2.17 -6.05 -13.25
C LEU A 97 2.05 -7.56 -13.09
N SER A 98 1.76 -8.03 -11.88
CA SER A 98 1.51 -9.45 -11.61
C SER A 98 0.34 -9.60 -10.64
N ASP A 99 -0.47 -10.63 -10.81
CA ASP A 99 -1.49 -11.00 -9.83
C ASP A 99 -0.99 -12.02 -8.78
N GLY A 100 0.29 -12.45 -8.90
CA GLY A 100 0.89 -13.49 -8.05
C GLY A 100 0.29 -14.88 -8.21
N ARG A 101 -0.64 -15.08 -9.16
CA ARG A 101 -1.32 -16.34 -9.48
C ARG A 101 -0.96 -16.86 -10.86
N GLY A 102 0.07 -16.28 -11.49
CA GLY A 102 0.62 -16.68 -12.77
C GLY A 102 0.14 -15.83 -13.95
N GLN A 103 -0.58 -14.74 -13.70
CA GLN A 103 -0.91 -13.75 -14.72
C GLN A 103 -0.02 -12.52 -14.56
N ASP A 104 0.70 -12.21 -15.63
CA ASP A 104 1.61 -11.07 -15.70
C ASP A 104 1.28 -10.20 -16.90
N TRP A 105 1.44 -8.89 -16.73
CA TRP A 105 1.31 -7.91 -17.80
C TRP A 105 2.57 -7.09 -17.92
N SER A 106 3.09 -6.98 -19.14
CA SER A 106 4.22 -6.11 -19.46
C SER A 106 3.70 -4.86 -20.17
N LEU A 107 3.78 -3.71 -19.51
CA LEU A 107 3.36 -2.43 -20.05
C LEU A 107 4.54 -1.77 -20.78
N ALA A 108 4.33 -1.45 -22.06
CA ALA A 108 5.37 -0.93 -22.93
C ALA A 108 5.84 0.45 -22.46
N ASN A 109 7.15 0.68 -22.47
CA ASN A 109 7.71 1.99 -22.12
C ASN A 109 7.32 3.04 -23.17
N ARG A 110 6.84 4.18 -22.68
CA ARG A 110 6.46 5.38 -23.43
C ARG A 110 7.10 6.64 -22.82
N SER A 111 8.18 6.51 -22.05
CA SER A 111 8.83 7.64 -21.37
C SER A 111 9.35 8.72 -22.34
N GLY A 112 9.61 8.36 -23.61
CA GLY A 112 9.92 9.35 -24.65
C GLY A 112 8.80 10.38 -24.88
N GLU A 113 7.57 10.08 -24.50
CA GLU A 113 6.44 11.03 -24.57
C GLU A 113 6.53 12.13 -23.50
N LEU A 114 7.42 12.00 -22.50
CA LEU A 114 7.62 12.99 -21.43
C LEU A 114 8.62 14.10 -21.80
N MET A 115 9.26 14.01 -22.97
CA MET A 115 10.25 15.00 -23.39
C MET A 115 9.58 16.37 -23.62
N ALA A 116 10.14 17.43 -23.04
CA ALA A 116 9.60 18.80 -23.17
C ALA A 116 9.74 19.38 -24.58
N SER A 117 10.63 18.82 -25.40
CA SER A 117 10.89 19.16 -26.80
C SER A 117 11.42 17.94 -27.53
N ASN A 118 11.41 17.93 -28.87
CA ASN A 118 11.83 16.77 -29.68
C ASN A 118 13.28 16.31 -29.42
N ASP A 119 14.13 17.17 -28.85
CA ASP A 119 15.52 16.87 -28.48
C ASP A 119 15.75 16.94 -26.95
N GLY A 120 14.67 16.98 -26.16
CA GLY A 120 14.75 17.04 -24.71
C GLY A 120 15.17 15.71 -24.09
N ALA A 121 15.83 15.76 -22.93
CA ALA A 121 16.09 14.56 -22.15
C ALA A 121 14.80 14.07 -21.47
N ILE A 122 14.62 12.75 -21.39
CA ILE A 122 13.58 12.15 -20.56
C ILE A 122 13.88 12.47 -19.08
N PRO A 123 12.91 12.95 -18.29
CA PRO A 123 13.12 13.19 -16.87
C PRO A 123 13.47 11.90 -16.12
N VAL A 124 14.66 11.82 -15.53
CA VAL A 124 15.14 10.58 -14.87
C VAL A 124 14.29 10.14 -13.68
N ALA A 125 13.55 11.06 -13.06
CA ALA A 125 12.65 10.79 -11.94
C ALA A 125 11.23 10.44 -12.40
N SER A 126 10.97 10.33 -13.72
CA SER A 126 9.64 10.02 -14.24
C SER A 126 9.69 9.01 -15.36
N SER A 127 8.70 8.14 -15.42
CA SER A 127 8.55 7.17 -16.50
C SER A 127 7.09 7.08 -16.91
N GLN A 128 6.85 6.72 -18.16
CA GLN A 128 5.51 6.58 -18.68
C GLN A 128 5.37 5.24 -19.37
N TYR A 129 4.22 4.61 -19.20
CA TYR A 129 3.93 3.31 -19.77
C TYR A 129 2.56 3.30 -20.44
N ASP A 130 2.46 2.45 -21.47
CA ASP A 130 1.20 2.15 -22.14
C ASP A 130 0.38 1.23 -21.25
N ALA A 131 -0.70 1.77 -20.68
CA ALA A 131 -1.62 1.01 -19.83
C ALA A 131 -2.88 0.60 -20.60
N SER A 132 -2.86 0.74 -21.93
CA SER A 132 -4.02 0.44 -22.77
C SER A 132 -4.27 -1.07 -22.79
N CYS A 133 -5.52 -1.45 -22.48
CA CYS A 133 -6.10 -2.73 -22.86
C CYS A 133 -5.28 -3.95 -22.39
N LEU A 134 -5.09 -4.05 -21.07
CA LEU A 134 -4.43 -5.20 -20.45
C LEU A 134 -5.11 -6.51 -20.87
N ASN A 135 -4.37 -7.42 -21.49
CA ASN A 135 -4.93 -8.68 -21.98
C ASN A 135 -4.19 -9.88 -21.38
N PRO A 136 -4.87 -10.76 -20.62
CA PRO A 136 -6.31 -10.72 -20.27
C PRO A 136 -6.65 -9.57 -19.32
N THR A 137 -7.93 -9.16 -19.24
CA THR A 137 -8.35 -8.15 -18.25
C THR A 137 -7.97 -8.60 -16.84
N PRO A 138 -7.35 -7.75 -16.00
CA PRO A 138 -7.14 -8.03 -14.59
C PRO A 138 -8.45 -8.40 -13.90
N SER A 139 -8.42 -9.37 -12.99
CA SER A 139 -9.63 -9.75 -12.25
C SER A 139 -9.97 -8.71 -11.19
N ASP A 140 -11.23 -8.30 -11.11
CA ASP A 140 -11.73 -7.44 -10.02
C ASP A 140 -11.45 -8.08 -8.65
N GLY A 141 -11.02 -7.25 -7.71
CA GLY A 141 -10.77 -7.63 -6.31
C GLY A 141 -9.54 -8.52 -6.09
N VAL A 142 -8.79 -8.89 -7.12
CA VAL A 142 -7.54 -9.65 -6.98
C VAL A 142 -6.39 -8.68 -6.69
N PRO A 143 -5.61 -8.87 -5.61
CA PRO A 143 -4.46 -8.02 -5.35
C PRO A 143 -3.44 -8.15 -6.48
N MET A 144 -2.84 -7.03 -6.86
CA MET A 144 -1.80 -7.00 -7.88
C MET A 144 -0.54 -6.35 -7.31
N GLU A 145 0.60 -6.76 -7.84
CA GLU A 145 1.89 -6.12 -7.60
C GLU A 145 2.32 -5.39 -8.87
N MET A 146 2.85 -4.18 -8.70
CA MET A 146 3.51 -3.42 -9.74
C MET A 146 5.02 -3.43 -9.48
N THR A 147 5.81 -3.91 -10.43
CA THR A 147 7.27 -3.90 -10.36
C THR A 147 7.85 -2.84 -11.29
N VAL A 148 8.52 -1.87 -10.70
CA VAL A 148 9.16 -0.74 -11.40
C VAL A 148 10.66 -0.87 -11.25
N VAL A 149 11.37 -0.81 -12.37
CA VAL A 149 12.82 -0.82 -12.34
C VAL A 149 13.36 0.57 -12.02
N SER A 150 14.33 0.64 -11.11
CA SER A 150 14.99 1.88 -10.71
C SER A 150 16.50 1.72 -10.50
N SER A 151 17.16 2.85 -10.22
CA SER A 151 18.55 2.88 -9.75
C SER A 151 18.78 2.18 -8.40
N ALA A 152 17.72 1.95 -7.62
CA ALA A 152 17.77 1.19 -6.36
C ALA A 152 17.50 -0.31 -6.57
N GLY A 153 17.32 -0.76 -7.82
CA GLY A 153 16.89 -2.11 -8.17
C GLY A 153 15.42 -2.15 -8.55
N ASP A 154 14.85 -3.35 -8.49
CA ASP A 154 13.44 -3.59 -8.82
C ASP A 154 12.59 -3.25 -7.58
N LEU A 155 11.68 -2.29 -7.73
CA LEU A 155 10.78 -1.81 -6.68
C LEU A 155 9.41 -2.46 -6.86
N SER A 156 8.88 -3.06 -5.79
CA SER A 156 7.58 -3.73 -5.80
C SER A 156 6.56 -2.95 -4.98
N PHE A 157 5.43 -2.62 -5.61
CA PHE A 157 4.34 -1.88 -5.01
C PHE A 157 3.06 -2.70 -5.03
N ALA A 158 2.45 -2.92 -3.87
CA ALA A 158 1.15 -3.56 -3.79
C ALA A 158 0.06 -2.58 -4.23
N LEU A 159 -0.73 -2.98 -5.22
CA LEU A 159 -1.91 -2.23 -5.64
C LEU A 159 -3.10 -2.61 -4.76
N SER A 160 -3.76 -1.59 -4.22
CA SER A 160 -4.99 -1.75 -3.45
C SER A 160 -6.14 -2.24 -4.35
N PRO A 161 -7.18 -2.86 -3.76
CA PRO A 161 -8.33 -3.32 -4.54
C PRO A 161 -9.00 -2.23 -5.40
N GLY A 162 -9.06 -0.98 -4.93
CA GLY A 162 -9.62 0.14 -5.70
C GLY A 162 -8.79 0.52 -6.93
N GLN A 163 -7.47 0.40 -6.83
CA GLN A 163 -6.54 0.66 -7.94
C GLN A 163 -6.65 -0.44 -8.99
N VAL A 164 -6.72 -1.71 -8.56
CA VAL A 164 -6.96 -2.84 -9.47
C VAL A 164 -8.31 -2.71 -10.16
N GLN A 165 -9.36 -2.31 -9.44
CA GLN A 165 -10.67 -2.10 -10.04
C GLN A 165 -10.66 -0.98 -11.08
N THR A 166 -9.86 0.06 -10.87
CA THR A 166 -9.67 1.12 -11.87
C THR A 166 -9.02 0.55 -13.13
N LEU A 167 -7.95 -0.23 -13.01
CA LEU A 167 -7.30 -0.91 -14.15
C LEU A 167 -8.24 -1.87 -14.88
N HIS A 168 -9.04 -2.65 -14.14
CA HIS A 168 -10.05 -3.55 -14.68
C HIS A 168 -11.08 -2.78 -15.52
N SER A 169 -11.70 -1.74 -14.94
CA SER A 169 -12.73 -0.94 -15.61
C SER A 169 -12.24 -0.24 -16.89
N LEU A 170 -11.02 0.28 -16.88
CA LEU A 170 -10.43 0.96 -18.04
C LEU A 170 -10.03 -0.04 -19.14
N THR A 171 -9.65 -1.25 -18.76
CA THR A 171 -9.35 -2.31 -19.71
C THR A 171 -10.61 -2.87 -20.35
N ASP A 172 -11.71 -3.02 -19.60
CA ASP A 172 -13.00 -3.46 -20.14
C ASP A 172 -13.56 -2.48 -21.18
N ALA A 173 -13.28 -1.18 -21.02
CA ALA A 173 -13.63 -0.16 -22.01
C ALA A 173 -12.86 -0.30 -23.33
N CYS A 174 -11.73 -1.03 -23.36
CA CYS A 174 -11.01 -1.31 -24.60
C CYS A 174 -11.57 -2.49 -25.41
N VAL A 175 -12.23 -3.43 -24.74
CA VAL A 175 -12.66 -4.70 -25.34
C VAL A 175 -14.03 -4.55 -26.02
N ASN A 176 -14.80 -3.52 -25.65
CA ASN A 176 -16.13 -3.21 -26.18
C ASN A 176 -16.09 -2.06 -27.20
#